data_AF-A0A1J5KGZ2-F1
#
_entry.id   AF-A0A1J5KGZ2-F1
#
_cell.length_a   1.000
_cell.length_b   1.000
_cell.length_c   1.000
_cell.angle_alpha   90.00
_cell.angle_beta   90.00
_cell.angle_gamma   90.00
#
_symmetry.space_group_name_H-M   'P 1'
#
loop_
_entity.id
_entity.type
_entity.pdbx_description
1 polymer ?
#
loop_
_entity_poly.entity_id
_entity_poly.type
_entity_poly.pdbx_seq_one_letter_code
_entity_poly.pdbx_strand_id
1 'polypeptide(L)'
;MEYFKPKYFETYNQKTIYEYLGIKHFKKYLITDGDLVRKWRNVKQINLNRNSRILELQKAEKETRKYEIIHLIFILVSVLIVVFKYDQLSVVQWILIIAINLYANVYPIFLQRYNRIRILRILEKK
;
A
#
# COMPACT_ATOMS: atom_id res chain seq x y z
N MET A 1 -17.19 4.25 -1.24
CA MET A 1 -16.17 4.79 -2.19
C MET A 1 -15.34 5.94 -1.61
N GLU A 2 -15.83 6.66 -0.61
CA GLU A 2 -15.16 7.83 -0.02
C GLU A 2 -13.85 7.51 0.72
N TYR A 3 -13.74 6.33 1.34
CA TYR A 3 -12.54 5.88 2.05
C TYR A 3 -11.24 5.92 1.21
N PHE A 4 -11.33 5.65 -0.10
CA PHE A 4 -10.17 5.61 -0.99
C PHE A 4 -9.75 7.00 -1.48
N LYS A 5 -10.56 8.03 -1.27
CA LYS A 5 -10.18 9.39 -1.63
C LYS A 5 -9.04 9.85 -0.70
N PRO A 6 -8.03 10.55 -1.24
CA PRO A 6 -7.04 11.22 -0.41
C PRO A 6 -7.74 12.14 0.60
N LYS A 7 -7.44 11.95 1.88
CA LYS A 7 -7.91 12.83 2.95
C LYS A 7 -7.01 14.05 3.04
N TYR A 8 -7.56 15.17 3.53
CA TYR A 8 -6.84 16.45 3.58
C TYR A 8 -5.49 16.31 4.31
N PHE A 9 -5.46 15.57 5.43
CA PHE A 9 -4.27 15.41 6.24
C PHE A 9 -3.20 14.51 5.60
N GLU A 10 -3.54 13.73 4.56
CA GLU A 10 -2.56 12.85 3.92
C GLU A 10 -1.59 13.62 3.02
N THR A 11 -1.94 14.87 2.66
CA THR A 11 -1.12 15.78 1.88
C THR A 11 -0.81 17.04 2.68
N TYR A 12 0.47 17.33 2.89
CA TYR A 12 0.94 18.55 3.54
C TYR A 12 2.11 19.14 2.76
N ASN A 13 2.02 20.42 2.39
CA ASN A 13 3.05 21.12 1.59
C ASN A 13 3.51 20.35 0.36
N GLN A 14 2.56 19.85 -0.44
CA GLN A 14 2.80 19.03 -1.65
C GLN A 14 3.45 17.65 -1.40
N LYS A 15 3.93 17.38 -0.18
CA LYS A 15 4.41 16.07 0.28
C LYS A 15 3.26 15.28 0.88
N THR A 16 3.44 13.98 1.04
CA THR A 16 2.47 13.14 1.76
C THR A 16 3.02 12.76 3.13
N ILE A 17 2.14 12.57 4.12
CA ILE A 17 2.55 12.09 5.45
C ILE A 17 3.38 10.80 5.39
N TYR A 18 3.08 9.96 4.40
CA TYR A 18 3.80 8.70 4.16
C TYR A 18 5.27 8.89 3.82
N GLU A 19 5.66 10.04 3.24
CA GLU A 19 7.07 10.34 2.99
C GLU A 19 7.83 10.56 4.30
N TYR A 20 7.21 11.22 5.28
CA TYR A 20 7.79 11.43 6.60
C TYR A 20 7.85 10.13 7.40
N LEU A 21 6.89 9.23 7.20
CA LEU A 21 6.90 7.87 7.76
C LEU A 21 7.93 6.94 7.09
N GLY A 22 8.80 7.46 6.21
CA GLY A 22 9.89 6.69 5.63
C GLY A 22 9.44 5.72 4.53
N ILE A 23 8.27 5.92 3.90
CA ILE A 23 7.77 5.01 2.86
C ILE A 23 8.73 4.86 1.68
N LYS A 24 9.58 5.88 1.42
CA LYS A 24 10.63 5.83 0.40
C LYS A 24 11.71 4.81 0.74
N HIS A 25 12.10 4.73 2.00
CA HIS A 25 13.05 3.71 2.48
C HIS A 25 12.39 2.34 2.43
N PHE A 26 11.18 2.21 2.97
CA PHE A 26 10.42 0.96 2.90
C PHE A 26 10.30 0.45 1.45
N LYS A 27 9.90 1.30 0.51
CA LYS A 27 9.80 0.95 -0.92
C LYS A 27 11.14 0.52 -1.54
N LYS A 28 12.28 1.04 -1.07
CA LYS A 28 13.60 0.69 -1.60
C LYS A 28 14.01 -0.74 -1.21
N TYR A 29 13.65 -1.17 0.00
CA TYR A 29 14.00 -2.49 0.53
C TYR A 29 12.91 -3.53 0.36
N LEU A 30 11.67 -3.09 0.16
CA LEU A 30 10.58 -3.97 -0.19
C LEU A 30 10.80 -4.45 -1.62
N ILE A 31 11.38 -5.64 -1.76
CA ILE A 31 11.30 -6.40 -2.99
C ILE A 31 9.85 -6.86 -3.10
N THR A 32 9.00 -6.04 -3.72
CA THR A 32 7.59 -6.38 -3.90
C THR A 32 7.50 -7.60 -4.82
N ASP A 33 6.66 -8.58 -4.49
CA ASP A 33 6.34 -9.69 -5.40
C ASP A 33 5.90 -9.17 -6.78
N GLY A 34 5.21 -8.02 -6.82
CA GLY A 34 4.85 -7.34 -8.06
C GLY A 34 6.05 -6.88 -8.90
N ASP A 35 7.17 -6.46 -8.28
CA ASP A 35 8.37 -6.04 -8.99
C ASP A 35 9.21 -7.24 -9.44
N LEU A 36 9.30 -8.30 -8.62
CA LEU A 36 9.91 -9.57 -9.02
C LEU A 36 9.12 -10.24 -10.15
N VAL A 37 7.80 -10.40 -10.01
CA VAL A 37 6.92 -10.98 -11.02
C VAL A 37 6.93 -10.13 -12.30
N ARG A 38 7.03 -8.79 -12.20
CA ARG A 38 7.18 -7.91 -13.38
C ARG A 38 8.52 -8.07 -14.08
N LYS A 39 9.62 -8.16 -13.32
CA LYS A 39 10.97 -8.37 -13.85
C LYS A 39 11.07 -9.76 -14.50
N TRP A 40 10.38 -10.74 -13.93
CA TRP A 40 10.30 -12.12 -14.47
C TRP A 40 9.39 -12.23 -15.70
N ARG A 41 8.29 -11.46 -15.76
CA ARG A 41 7.36 -11.43 -16.90
C ARG A 41 7.72 -10.43 -18.01
N ASN A 42 8.86 -9.74 -17.91
CA ASN A 42 9.33 -8.78 -18.91
C ASN A 42 8.27 -7.72 -19.32
N VAL A 43 7.39 -7.33 -18.39
CA VAL A 43 6.27 -6.43 -18.67
C VAL A 43 6.82 -5.00 -18.77
N LYS A 44 6.93 -4.47 -20.01
CA LYS A 44 7.32 -3.07 -20.25
C LYS A 44 6.38 -2.12 -19.49
N GLN A 45 6.99 -1.19 -18.77
CA GLN A 45 6.39 -0.55 -17.60
C GLN A 45 5.23 0.40 -17.90
N ILE A 46 5.09 0.91 -19.12
CA ILE A 46 3.96 1.71 -19.62
C ILE A 46 4.11 1.74 -21.13
N ASN A 47 3.06 1.43 -21.90
CA ASN A 47 3.11 1.65 -23.34
C ASN A 47 3.02 3.16 -23.61
N LEU A 48 4.02 3.74 -24.28
CA LEU A 48 4.29 5.20 -24.35
C LEU A 48 3.23 6.04 -25.08
N ASN A 49 2.15 5.43 -25.57
CA ASN A 49 1.06 6.19 -26.19
C ASN A 49 0.26 6.96 -25.10
N ARG A 50 -0.06 8.23 -25.35
CA ARG A 50 -0.65 9.13 -24.33
C ARG A 50 -1.99 8.61 -23.79
N ASN A 51 -2.78 7.96 -24.64
CA ASN A 51 -4.05 7.35 -24.27
C ASN A 51 -3.88 6.03 -23.50
N SER A 52 -2.91 5.19 -23.86
CA SER A 52 -2.62 3.94 -23.11
C SER A 52 -2.11 4.24 -21.71
N ARG A 53 -1.30 5.30 -21.53
CA ARG A 53 -0.77 5.70 -20.23
C ARG A 53 -1.86 6.07 -19.21
N ILE A 54 -2.95 6.71 -19.63
CA ILE A 54 -4.05 7.08 -18.72
C ILE A 54 -4.77 5.82 -18.24
N LEU A 55 -5.09 4.93 -19.17
CA LEU A 55 -5.77 3.66 -18.87
C LEU A 55 -4.92 2.80 -17.91
N GLU A 56 -3.61 2.76 -18.14
CA GLU A 56 -2.68 2.08 -17.24
C GLU A 56 -2.61 2.71 -15.85
N LEU A 57 -2.62 4.04 -15.74
CA LEU A 57 -2.67 4.75 -14.46
C LEU A 57 -3.98 4.48 -13.72
N GLN A 58 -5.11 4.50 -14.42
CA GLN A 58 -6.41 4.14 -13.83
C GLN A 58 -6.45 2.69 -13.37
N LYS A 59 -5.85 1.77 -14.13
CA LYS A 59 -5.71 0.36 -13.72
C LYS A 59 -4.83 0.24 -12.47
N ALA A 60 -3.68 0.91 -12.45
CA ALA A 60 -2.80 0.92 -11.29
C ALA A 60 -3.49 1.48 -10.04
N GLU A 61 -4.28 2.55 -10.19
CA GLU A 61 -5.11 3.12 -9.12
C GLU A 61 -6.07 2.08 -8.54
N LYS A 62 -6.82 1.36 -9.39
CA LYS A 62 -7.72 0.29 -8.95
C LYS A 62 -7.00 -0.84 -8.23
N GLU A 63 -5.84 -1.26 -8.73
CA GLU A 63 -5.03 -2.29 -8.08
C GLU A 63 -4.58 -1.84 -6.69
N THR A 64 -4.21 -0.56 -6.49
CA THR A 64 -3.84 -0.08 -5.14
C THR A 64 -4.98 -0.25 -4.14
N ARG A 65 -6.24 -0.05 -4.56
CA ARG A 65 -7.42 -0.24 -3.69
C ARG A 65 -7.61 -1.71 -3.34
N LYS A 66 -7.47 -2.59 -4.33
CA LYS A 66 -7.59 -4.04 -4.15
C LYS A 66 -6.56 -4.54 -3.14
N TYR A 67 -5.29 -4.18 -3.31
CA TYR A 67 -4.23 -4.59 -2.39
C TYR A 67 -4.39 -3.97 -1.00
N GLU A 68 -4.85 -2.71 -0.90
CA GLU A 68 -5.18 -2.10 0.40
C GLU A 68 -6.27 -2.90 1.12
N ILE A 69 -7.33 -3.34 0.43
CA ILE A 69 -8.39 -4.18 1.01
C ILE A 69 -7.83 -5.51 1.51
N ILE A 70 -6.98 -6.18 0.72
CA ILE A 70 -6.36 -7.46 1.10
C ILE A 70 -5.57 -7.31 2.40
N HIS A 71 -4.74 -6.27 2.53
CA HIS A 71 -3.99 -6.04 3.77
C HIS A 71 -4.89 -5.66 4.95
N LEU A 72 -5.97 -4.90 4.73
CA LEU A 72 -6.96 -4.62 5.78
C LEU A 72 -7.65 -5.88 6.28
N ILE A 73 -8.00 -6.81 5.38
CA ILE A 73 -8.57 -8.11 5.74
C ILE A 73 -7.56 -8.92 6.57
N PHE A 74 -6.28 -8.94 6.17
CA PHE A 74 -5.25 -9.64 6.96
C PHE A 74 -5.04 -9.05 8.35
N ILE A 75 -5.08 -7.71 8.49
CA ILE A 75 -5.06 -7.07 9.82
C ILE A 75 -6.27 -7.52 10.63
N LEU A 76 -7.47 -7.48 10.06
CA LEU A 76 -8.69 -7.89 10.75
C LEU A 76 -8.62 -9.33 11.24
N VAL A 77 -8.22 -10.27 10.35
CA VAL A 77 -8.04 -11.68 10.69
C VAL A 77 -6.98 -11.83 11.79
N SER A 78 -5.86 -11.13 11.70
CA SER A 78 -4.81 -11.19 12.72
C SER A 78 -5.30 -10.68 14.08
N VAL A 79 -6.08 -9.60 14.11
CA VAL A 79 -6.67 -9.07 15.35
C VAL A 79 -7.65 -10.07 15.96
N LEU A 80 -8.49 -10.71 15.14
CA LEU A 80 -9.42 -11.74 15.63
C LEU A 80 -8.66 -12.92 16.26
N ILE A 81 -7.62 -13.44 15.60
CA ILE A 81 -6.78 -14.52 16.14
C ILE A 81 -6.22 -14.13 17.50
N VAL A 82 -5.68 -12.92 17.59
CA VAL A 82 -5.08 -12.39 18.82
C VAL A 82 -6.09 -12.26 19.96
N VAL A 83 -7.31 -11.78 19.67
CA VAL A 83 -8.39 -11.67 20.66
C VAL A 83 -8.85 -13.06 21.14
N PHE A 84 -9.02 -14.02 20.23
CA PHE A 84 -9.46 -15.38 20.59
C PHE A 84 -8.39 -16.21 21.29
N LYS A 85 -7.12 -15.81 21.21
CA LYS A 85 -5.97 -16.52 21.78
C LYS A 85 -5.24 -15.72 22.85
N TYR A 86 -5.85 -14.65 23.36
CA TYR A 86 -5.15 -13.68 24.20
C TYR A 86 -4.51 -14.31 25.45
N ASP A 87 -5.18 -15.31 26.04
CA ASP A 87 -4.81 -16.07 27.22
C ASP A 87 -3.70 -17.11 26.97
N GLN A 88 -3.51 -17.49 25.70
CA GLN A 88 -2.53 -18.48 25.25
C GLN A 88 -1.23 -17.84 24.72
N LEU A 89 -1.22 -16.52 24.55
CA LEU A 89 -0.10 -15.78 23.96
C LEU A 89 0.81 -15.19 25.04
N SER A 90 2.10 -15.49 24.93
CA SER A 90 3.13 -14.80 25.71
C SER A 90 3.31 -13.35 25.26
N VAL A 91 3.85 -12.51 26.14
CA VAL A 91 4.18 -11.10 25.85
C VAL A 91 5.07 -10.98 24.60
N VAL A 92 6.04 -11.89 24.43
CA VAL A 92 6.93 -11.90 23.27
C VAL A 92 6.15 -12.18 21.97
N GLN A 93 5.23 -13.15 21.99
CA GLN A 93 4.39 -13.46 20.83
C GLN A 93 3.49 -12.28 20.47
N TRP A 94 2.94 -11.59 21.47
CA TRP A 94 2.16 -10.36 21.27
C TRP A 94 2.97 -9.27 20.56
N ILE A 95 4.18 -8.99 21.04
CA ILE A 95 5.07 -8.00 20.43
C ILE A 95 5.40 -8.39 18.98
N LEU A 96 5.71 -9.67 18.74
CA LEU A 96 6.02 -10.17 17.40
C LEU A 96 4.83 -10.03 16.44
N ILE A 97 3.61 -10.38 16.87
CA ILE A 97 2.41 -10.26 16.03
C ILE A 97 2.16 -8.80 15.66
N ILE A 98 2.30 -7.87 16.60
CA ILE A 98 2.16 -6.43 16.35
C ILE A 98 3.23 -5.97 15.36
N ALA A 99 4.50 -6.33 15.59
CA ALA A 99 5.61 -5.94 14.72
C ALA A 99 5.43 -6.47 13.28
N ILE A 100 5.00 -7.73 13.14
CA ILE A 100 4.71 -8.35 11.84
C ILE A 100 3.53 -7.64 11.16
N ASN A 101 2.45 -7.35 11.87
CA ASN A 101 1.30 -6.63 11.27
C ASN A 101 1.68 -5.22 10.82
N LEU A 102 2.47 -4.52 11.63
CA LEU A 102 2.96 -3.19 11.29
C LEU A 102 3.78 -3.26 9.99
N TYR A 103 4.75 -4.17 9.92
CA TYR A 103 5.63 -4.29 8.76
C TYR A 103 4.94 -4.86 7.51
N ALA A 104 4.18 -5.94 7.65
CA ALA A 104 3.63 -6.73 6.55
C ALA A 104 2.24 -6.28 6.07
N ASN A 105 1.52 -5.48 6.86
CA ASN A 105 0.19 -5.00 6.48
C ASN A 105 0.07 -3.47 6.50
N VAL A 106 0.46 -2.81 7.61
CA VAL A 106 0.28 -1.36 7.75
C VAL A 106 1.18 -0.58 6.78
N TYR A 107 2.47 -0.92 6.71
CA TYR A 107 3.38 -0.26 5.77
C TYR A 107 3.00 -0.47 4.29
N PRO A 108 2.58 -1.68 3.86
CA PRO A 108 2.00 -1.87 2.54
C PRO A 108 0.74 -1.04 2.28
N ILE A 109 -0.17 -0.88 3.25
CA ILE A 109 -1.31 0.04 3.11
C ILE A 109 -0.83 1.47 2.87
N PHE A 110 0.16 1.95 3.63
CA PHE A 110 0.76 3.27 3.44
C PHE A 110 1.39 3.41 2.05
N LEU A 111 2.04 2.36 1.55
CA LEU A 111 2.62 2.34 0.21
C LEU A 111 1.52 2.45 -0.87
N GLN A 112 0.41 1.72 -0.72
CA GLN A 112 -0.72 1.79 -1.65
C GLN A 112 -1.36 3.19 -1.63
N ARG A 113 -1.57 3.76 -0.44
CA ARG A 113 -2.12 5.13 -0.29
C ARG A 113 -1.19 6.18 -0.88
N TYR A 114 0.10 6.12 -0.59
CA TYR A 114 1.12 6.99 -1.18
C TYR A 114 1.12 6.95 -2.72
N ASN A 115 1.13 5.74 -3.30
CA ASN A 115 1.10 5.57 -4.75
C ASN A 115 -0.21 6.08 -5.35
N ARG A 116 -1.36 5.80 -4.74
CA ARG A 116 -2.67 6.28 -5.19
C ARG A 116 -2.74 7.80 -5.24
N ILE A 117 -2.32 8.49 -4.18
CA ILE A 117 -2.29 9.96 -4.14
C ILE A 117 -1.48 10.52 -5.31
N ARG A 118 -0.31 9.94 -5.59
CA ARG A 118 0.55 10.38 -6.71
C ARG A 118 -0.08 10.12 -8.07
N ILE A 119 -0.73 8.98 -8.26
CA ILE A 119 -1.44 8.64 -9.50
C ILE A 119 -2.58 9.62 -9.74
N LEU A 120 -3.41 9.89 -8.73
CA LEU A 120 -4.54 10.82 -8.83
C LEU A 120 -4.09 12.24 -9.18
N ARG A 121 -3.01 12.75 -8.56
CA ARG A 121 -2.44 14.06 -8.93
C ARG A 121 -1.97 14.14 -10.38
N ILE A 122 -1.52 13.04 -10.98
CA ILE A 122 -1.14 12.98 -12.40
C ILE A 122 -2.39 12.97 -13.29
N LEU A 123 -3.45 12.29 -12.86
CA LEU A 123 -4.73 12.23 -13.59
C LEU A 123 -5.52 13.54 -13.51
N GLU A 124 -5.42 14.29 -12.41
CA GLU A 124 -6.10 15.58 -12.21
C GLU A 124 -5.42 16.77 -12.92
N LYS A 125 -4.12 16.68 -13.23
CA LYS A 125 -3.36 17.71 -13.96
C LYS A 125 -3.57 17.67 -15.48
N LYS A 126 -4.69 17.10 -15.93
CA LYS A 126 -5.03 16.87 -17.34
C LYS A 126 -6.15 17.79 -17.77
#